data_AF-A0A7S1TMM8-F1
#
_entry.id   AF-A0A7S1TMM8-F1
#
_cell.length_a   1.000
_cell.length_b   1.000
_cell.length_c   1.000
_cell.angle_alpha   90.00
_cell.angle_beta   90.00
_cell.angle_gamma   90.00
#
_symmetry.space_group_name_H-M   'P 1'
#
loop_
_entity.id
_entity.type
_entity.pdbx_description
1 polymer ?
#
loop_
_entity_poly.entity_id
_entity_poly.type
_entity_poly.pdbx_seq_one_letter_code
_entity_poly.pdbx_strand_id
1 'polypeptide(L)'
;PTFRRALEVELETDLELVGATAIEDKLQEFVPETLIALGRAGIKVWVCTGDKQETAINIGLSCGVLDEDMHVVLLNESTPESTEAELDRLIETWGVSVGSSKPKREGGWKTCLGLGKKRPHASANANYPLDSGAVSNSKLHESRDRVEDKLQGRAGQHYGVVVDGATLGCVLGTELAPKFMAVARCAKAV
;
A
#
# COMPACT_ATOMS: atom_id res chain seq x y z
N PRO A 1 18.57 -6.72 34.07
CA PRO A 1 17.29 -6.84 33.32
C PRO A 1 16.74 -8.27 33.15
N THR A 2 17.52 -9.33 33.42
CA THR A 2 17.15 -10.73 33.14
C THR A 2 16.33 -11.44 34.22
N PHE A 3 16.51 -11.12 35.50
CA PHE A 3 15.86 -11.85 36.61
C PHE A 3 14.33 -11.71 36.60
N ARG A 4 13.81 -10.49 36.40
CA ARG A 4 12.35 -10.23 36.38
C ARG A 4 11.64 -11.04 35.28
N ARG A 5 12.20 -11.03 34.06
CA ARG A 5 11.59 -11.72 32.92
C ARG A 5 11.63 -13.25 33.07
N ALA A 6 12.69 -13.78 33.67
CA ALA A 6 12.78 -15.20 33.97
C ALA A 6 11.70 -15.63 34.98
N LEU A 7 11.48 -14.84 36.04
CA LEU A 7 10.45 -15.11 37.04
C LEU A 7 9.03 -14.99 36.47
N GLU A 8 8.77 -14.01 35.59
CA GLU A 8 7.48 -13.87 34.89
C GLU A 8 7.14 -15.14 34.10
N VAL A 9 8.09 -15.65 33.32
CA VAL A 9 7.90 -16.88 32.52
C VAL A 9 7.70 -18.11 33.40
N GLU A 10 8.38 -18.21 34.55
CA GLU A 10 8.18 -19.30 35.51
C GLU A 10 6.80 -19.26 36.19
N LEU A 11 6.18 -18.09 36.32
CA LEU A 11 4.85 -17.94 36.92
C LEU A 11 3.71 -18.09 35.90
N GLU A 12 3.98 -17.85 34.61
CA GLU A 12 3.01 -17.98 33.50
C GLU A 12 2.93 -19.42 32.94
N THR A 13 3.11 -20.44 33.79
CA THR A 13 2.96 -21.86 33.42
C THR A 13 1.63 -22.44 33.93
N ASP A 14 1.18 -23.56 33.34
CA ASP A 14 -0.03 -24.30 33.75
C ASP A 14 -1.33 -23.47 33.79
N LEU A 15 -1.45 -22.47 32.90
CA LEU A 15 -2.65 -21.65 32.76
C LEU A 15 -3.76 -22.37 31.98
N GLU A 16 -5.01 -22.19 32.41
CA GLU A 16 -6.21 -22.64 31.70
C GLU A 16 -6.84 -21.48 30.91
N LEU A 17 -7.14 -21.70 29.63
CA LEU A 17 -7.81 -20.69 28.81
C LEU A 17 -9.29 -20.59 29.21
N VAL A 18 -9.65 -19.51 29.89
CA VAL A 18 -11.03 -19.26 30.34
C VAL A 18 -11.89 -18.56 29.27
N GLY A 19 -11.26 -17.81 28.36
CA GLY A 19 -11.95 -17.11 27.27
C GLY A 19 -11.03 -16.15 26.51
N ALA A 20 -11.60 -15.49 25.50
CA ALA A 20 -10.92 -14.48 24.69
C ALA A 20 -11.83 -13.25 24.53
N THR A 21 -11.23 -12.07 24.43
CA THR A 21 -11.93 -10.82 24.10
C THR A 21 -11.48 -10.33 22.73
N ALA A 22 -12.38 -9.66 22.01
CA ALA A 22 -12.06 -8.96 20.77
C ALA A 22 -12.50 -7.50 20.92
N ILE A 23 -11.57 -6.58 20.70
CA ILE A 23 -11.82 -5.14 20.72
C ILE A 23 -11.62 -4.63 19.30
N GLU A 24 -12.61 -3.92 18.79
CA GLU A 24 -12.55 -3.29 17.48
C GLU A 24 -12.03 -1.85 17.61
N ASP A 25 -10.98 -1.52 16.86
CA ASP A 25 -10.49 -0.15 16.76
C ASP A 25 -11.42 0.67 15.88
N LYS A 26 -12.18 1.56 16.51
CA LYS A 26 -13.13 2.40 15.79
C LYS A 26 -12.41 3.38 14.88
N LEU A 27 -12.70 3.27 13.58
CA LEU A 27 -12.31 4.25 12.58
C LEU A 27 -13.15 5.53 12.71
N GLN A 28 -12.61 6.62 12.18
CA GLN A 28 -13.40 7.84 12.02
C GLN A 28 -14.52 7.62 11.00
N GLU A 29 -15.60 8.40 11.13
CA GLU A 29 -16.73 8.36 10.19
C GLU A 29 -16.25 8.58 8.75
N PHE A 30 -16.79 7.79 7.82
CA PHE A 30 -16.49 7.84 6.39
C PHE A 30 -15.07 7.45 5.95
N VAL A 31 -14.20 7.00 6.86
CA VAL A 31 -12.83 6.58 6.47
C VAL A 31 -12.86 5.43 5.46
N PRO A 32 -13.57 4.31 5.71
CA PRO A 32 -13.61 3.20 4.75
C PRO A 32 -14.17 3.63 3.39
N GLU A 33 -15.29 4.35 3.38
CA GLU A 33 -15.97 4.80 2.17
C GLU A 33 -15.10 5.72 1.34
N THR A 34 -14.38 6.64 2.01
CA THR A 34 -13.47 7.57 1.35
C THR A 34 -12.29 6.83 0.72
N LEU A 35 -11.66 5.90 1.46
CA LEU A 35 -10.52 5.15 0.94
C LEU A 35 -10.89 4.24 -0.23
N ILE A 36 -12.05 3.58 -0.16
CA ILE A 36 -12.61 2.79 -1.26
C ILE A 36 -12.89 3.68 -2.47
N ALA A 37 -13.47 4.87 -2.28
CA ALA A 37 -13.74 5.81 -3.37
C ALA A 37 -12.45 6.31 -4.04
N LEU A 38 -11.41 6.61 -3.25
CA LEU A 38 -10.08 6.98 -3.76
C LEU A 38 -9.46 5.83 -4.57
N GLY A 39 -9.54 4.59 -4.07
CA GLY A 39 -9.08 3.40 -4.78
C GLY A 39 -9.79 3.21 -6.11
N ARG A 40 -11.12 3.36 -6.15
CA ARG A 40 -11.93 3.31 -7.39
C ARG A 40 -11.59 4.44 -8.37
N ALA A 41 -11.12 5.58 -7.87
CA ALA A 41 -10.63 6.68 -8.70
C ALA A 41 -9.19 6.46 -9.23
N GLY A 42 -8.56 5.33 -8.91
CA GLY A 42 -7.18 5.02 -9.30
C GLY A 42 -6.11 5.70 -8.45
N ILE A 43 -6.48 6.22 -7.28
CA ILE A 43 -5.55 6.83 -6.32
C ILE A 43 -5.04 5.74 -5.39
N LYS A 44 -3.73 5.47 -5.42
CA LYS A 44 -3.08 4.56 -4.47
C LYS A 44 -2.86 5.26 -3.14
N VAL A 45 -3.38 4.68 -2.07
CA VAL A 45 -3.18 5.15 -0.70
C VAL A 45 -2.18 4.22 -0.02
N TRP A 46 -1.16 4.80 0.61
CA TRP A 46 -0.19 4.08 1.45
C TRP A 46 -0.39 4.51 2.89
N VAL A 47 -0.36 3.55 3.82
CA VAL A 47 -0.59 3.81 5.25
C VAL A 47 0.74 3.76 5.99
N CYS A 48 1.22 4.93 6.43
CA CYS A 48 2.40 5.02 7.27
C CYS A 48 1.98 5.20 8.73
N THR A 49 2.23 4.19 9.58
CA THR A 49 1.93 4.24 11.01
C THR A 49 3.15 3.87 11.85
N GLY A 50 3.20 4.37 13.08
CA GLY A 50 4.18 3.99 14.10
C GLY A 50 3.64 2.92 15.07
N ASP A 51 2.48 2.36 14.78
CA ASP A 51 1.88 1.26 15.55
C ASP A 51 2.57 -0.09 15.25
N LYS A 52 2.22 -1.11 16.02
CA LYS A 52 2.63 -2.48 15.73
C LYS A 52 2.06 -2.97 14.41
N GLN A 53 2.76 -3.92 13.82
CA GLN A 53 2.41 -4.48 12.52
C GLN A 53 1.02 -5.12 12.53
N GLU A 54 0.67 -5.85 13.58
CA GLU A 54 -0.62 -6.51 13.72
C GLU A 54 -1.76 -5.50 13.74
N THR A 55 -1.58 -4.37 14.45
CA THR A 55 -2.56 -3.28 14.47
C THR A 55 -2.68 -2.64 13.09
N ALA A 56 -1.57 -2.40 12.40
CA ALA A 56 -1.58 -1.83 11.05
C ALA A 56 -2.35 -2.71 10.06
N ILE A 57 -2.18 -4.03 10.13
CA ILE A 57 -2.92 -5.00 9.31
C ILE A 57 -4.43 -4.95 9.64
N ASN A 58 -4.79 -4.98 10.93
CA ASN A 58 -6.19 -4.93 11.35
C ASN A 58 -6.88 -3.64 10.89
N ILE A 59 -6.20 -2.49 11.02
CA ILE A 59 -6.71 -1.20 10.52
C ILE A 59 -6.80 -1.21 9.00
N GLY A 60 -5.80 -1.74 8.30
CA GLY A 60 -5.78 -1.86 6.84
C GLY A 60 -6.97 -2.66 6.30
N LEU A 61 -7.32 -3.76 6.96
CA LEU A 61 -8.52 -4.56 6.67
C LEU A 61 -9.81 -3.78 6.99
N SER A 62 -9.88 -3.18 8.18
CA SER A 62 -11.08 -2.46 8.66
C SER A 62 -11.42 -1.25 7.78
N CYS A 63 -10.41 -0.58 7.21
CA CYS A 63 -10.60 0.60 6.37
C CYS A 63 -10.66 0.30 4.86
N GLY A 64 -10.57 -0.97 4.45
CA GLY A 64 -10.69 -1.41 3.06
C GLY A 64 -9.49 -1.10 2.18
N VAL A 65 -8.33 -0.82 2.78
CA VAL A 65 -7.05 -0.70 2.06
C VAL A 65 -6.51 -2.09 1.73
N LEU A 66 -6.63 -3.01 2.69
CA LEU A 66 -6.41 -4.45 2.50
C LEU A 66 -7.77 -5.13 2.33
N ASP A 67 -7.87 -6.09 1.41
CA ASP A 67 -9.04 -6.96 1.29
C ASP A 67 -8.74 -8.31 1.95
N GLU A 68 -9.78 -9.02 2.37
CA GLU A 68 -9.66 -10.37 2.95
C GLU A 68 -9.04 -11.38 1.97
N ASP A 69 -9.24 -11.19 0.67
CA ASP A 69 -8.69 -12.06 -0.39
C ASP A 69 -7.25 -11.68 -0.79
N MET A 70 -6.65 -10.65 -0.18
CA MET A 70 -5.28 -10.27 -0.49
C MET A 70 -4.27 -11.19 0.19
N HIS A 71 -3.21 -11.54 -0.56
CA HIS A 71 -2.02 -12.13 0.02
C HIS A 71 -1.13 -11.03 0.61
N VAL A 72 -1.10 -10.93 1.94
CA VAL A 72 -0.23 -9.97 2.64
C VAL A 72 1.21 -10.49 2.65
N VAL A 73 2.14 -9.69 2.13
CA VAL A 73 3.58 -9.93 2.18
C VAL A 73 4.20 -9.05 3.25
N LEU A 74 4.96 -9.67 4.15
CA LEU A 74 5.66 -9.00 5.23
C LEU A 74 7.13 -8.80 4.86
N LEU A 75 7.61 -7.58 4.96
CA LEU A 75 9.01 -7.21 4.77
C LEU A 75 9.59 -6.80 6.13
N ASN A 76 10.22 -7.76 6.81
CA ASN A 76 10.72 -7.67 8.20
C ASN A 76 12.19 -8.08 8.28
N GLU A 77 12.99 -7.46 7.43
CA GLU A 77 14.40 -7.70 7.24
C GLU A 77 15.26 -6.77 8.10
N SER A 78 16.31 -7.35 8.68
CA SER A 78 17.21 -6.63 9.61
C SER A 78 18.51 -6.16 8.96
N THR A 79 18.85 -6.62 7.76
CA THR A 79 20.04 -6.19 7.04
C THR A 79 19.73 -5.77 5.59
N PRO A 80 20.54 -4.89 4.98
CA PRO A 80 20.38 -4.54 3.58
C PRO A 80 20.44 -5.73 2.63
N GLU A 81 21.30 -6.71 2.90
CA GLU A 81 21.49 -7.89 2.04
C GLU A 81 20.26 -8.81 2.08
N SER A 82 19.68 -9.03 3.26
CA SER A 82 18.45 -9.83 3.39
C SER A 82 17.24 -9.10 2.79
N THR A 83 17.18 -7.77 2.99
CA THR A 83 16.20 -6.89 2.33
C THR A 83 16.29 -6.99 0.81
N GLU A 84 17.49 -6.92 0.25
CA GLU A 84 17.69 -7.01 -1.19
C GLU A 84 17.25 -8.36 -1.75
N ALA A 85 17.65 -9.46 -1.11
CA ALA A 85 17.29 -10.81 -1.53
C ALA A 85 15.77 -11.02 -1.54
N GLU A 86 15.06 -10.52 -0.52
CA GLU A 86 13.61 -10.63 -0.46
C GLU A 86 12.92 -9.75 -1.51
N LEU A 87 13.41 -8.52 -1.74
CA LEU A 87 12.91 -7.69 -2.83
C LEU A 87 13.10 -8.33 -4.20
N ASP A 88 14.26 -8.96 -4.45
CA ASP A 88 14.52 -9.67 -5.71
C ASP A 88 13.59 -10.89 -5.87
N ARG A 89 13.36 -11.65 -4.79
CA ARG A 89 12.37 -12.74 -4.77
C ARG A 89 10.98 -12.24 -5.16
N LEU A 90 10.54 -11.11 -4.62
CA LEU A 90 9.24 -10.52 -4.94
C LEU A 90 9.17 -9.99 -6.38
N ILE A 91 10.24 -9.37 -6.87
CA ILE A 91 10.35 -8.91 -8.26
C ILE A 91 10.19 -10.08 -9.23
N GLU A 92 10.85 -11.21 -8.97
CA GLU A 92 10.72 -12.42 -9.78
C GLU A 92 9.32 -13.03 -9.67
N THR A 93 8.81 -13.18 -8.44
CA THR A 93 7.49 -13.80 -8.18
C THR A 93 6.36 -13.00 -8.84
N TRP A 94 6.44 -11.67 -8.81
CA TRP A 94 5.41 -10.79 -9.35
C TRP A 94 5.66 -10.36 -10.80
N GLY A 95 6.78 -10.77 -11.40
CA GLY A 95 7.16 -10.39 -12.76
C GLY A 95 7.37 -8.87 -12.94
N VAL A 96 7.90 -8.20 -11.91
CA VAL A 96 8.07 -6.73 -11.92
C VAL A 96 9.23 -6.33 -12.82
N SER A 97 9.00 -5.37 -13.72
CA SER A 97 10.09 -4.76 -14.48
C SER A 97 10.74 -3.63 -13.66
N VAL A 98 11.94 -3.87 -13.13
CA VAL A 98 12.75 -2.81 -12.52
C VAL A 98 13.42 -2.02 -13.65
N GLY A 99 12.95 -0.81 -13.91
CA GLY A 99 13.62 0.08 -14.86
C GLY A 99 15.03 0.39 -14.37
N SER A 100 16.07 0.11 -15.16
CA SER A 100 17.44 0.59 -14.92
C SER A 100 17.52 2.10 -15.14
N SER A 101 16.89 2.90 -14.29
CA SER A 101 17.19 4.33 -14.22
C SER A 101 18.43 4.49 -13.35
N LYS A 102 19.60 4.72 -13.96
CA LYS A 102 20.78 5.24 -13.24
C LYS A 102 20.32 6.43 -12.37
N PRO A 103 20.74 6.53 -11.10
CA PRO A 103 20.36 7.66 -10.27
C PRO A 103 20.91 8.94 -10.92
N LYS A 104 20.02 9.75 -11.50
CA LYS A 104 20.36 11.14 -11.84
C LYS A 104 20.60 11.83 -10.52
N ARG A 105 21.83 12.31 -10.29
CA ARG A 105 22.30 12.94 -9.03
C ARG A 105 21.56 14.25 -8.65
N GLU A 106 20.44 14.56 -9.29
CA GLU A 106 19.57 15.68 -8.95
C GLU A 106 18.11 15.28 -9.13
N GLY A 107 17.38 15.25 -8.02
CA GLY A 107 15.94 15.09 -7.99
C GLY A 107 15.50 13.84 -7.22
N GLY A 108 15.35 14.00 -5.90
CA GLY A 108 14.80 12.98 -5.00
C GLY A 108 13.44 12.45 -5.45
N TRP A 109 12.99 11.36 -4.79
CA TRP A 109 11.73 10.57 -4.84
C TRP A 109 10.56 10.99 -5.78
N LYS A 110 10.37 12.28 -6.08
CA LYS A 110 9.45 12.86 -7.06
C LYS A 110 9.59 12.28 -8.48
N THR A 111 10.79 11.86 -8.90
CA THR A 111 11.03 11.30 -10.24
C THR A 111 10.51 9.86 -10.38
N CYS A 112 10.55 9.08 -9.32
CA CYS A 112 10.13 7.67 -9.26
C CYS A 112 8.61 7.48 -9.24
N LEU A 113 7.87 8.51 -8.79
CA LEU A 113 6.41 8.53 -8.65
C LEU A 113 5.68 9.09 -9.89
N GLY A 114 6.40 9.48 -10.96
CA GLY A 114 5.77 10.06 -12.15
C GLY A 114 5.09 11.42 -11.93
N LEU A 115 5.28 12.07 -10.78
CA LEU A 115 4.68 13.35 -10.39
C LEU A 115 5.24 14.58 -11.16
N GLY A 116 5.96 14.37 -12.26
CA GLY A 116 6.71 15.40 -12.98
C GLY A 116 6.26 15.71 -14.41
N LYS A 117 5.26 15.04 -14.98
CA LYS A 117 4.76 15.41 -16.32
C LYS A 117 3.85 16.64 -16.21
N LYS A 118 4.42 17.84 -16.44
CA LYS A 118 3.63 19.02 -16.81
C LYS A 118 2.72 18.63 -17.97
N ARG A 119 1.41 18.63 -17.73
CA ARG A 119 0.41 18.53 -18.80
C ARG A 119 0.61 19.75 -19.72
N PRO A 120 0.51 19.61 -21.04
CA PRO A 120 0.51 20.77 -21.91
C PRO A 120 -0.68 21.67 -21.54
N HIS A 121 -0.42 22.95 -21.35
CA HIS A 121 -1.45 23.95 -21.09
C HIS A 121 -2.43 23.99 -22.26
N ALA A 122 -3.67 23.56 -22.03
CA ALA A 122 -4.80 24.03 -22.81
C ALA A 122 -5.33 25.28 -22.10
N SER A 123 -5.03 26.44 -22.68
CA SER A 123 -5.72 27.68 -22.34
C SER A 123 -7.19 27.54 -22.76
N ALA A 124 -8.10 27.62 -21.80
CA ALA A 124 -9.51 27.82 -22.07
C ALA A 124 -10.10 28.66 -20.93
N ASN A 125 -10.28 29.94 -21.23
CA ASN A 125 -11.04 30.89 -20.47
C ASN A 125 -12.54 30.58 -20.72
N ALA A 126 -13.34 30.25 -19.71
CA ALA A 126 -14.81 30.32 -19.82
C ALA A 126 -15.49 30.18 -18.45
N ASN A 127 -16.38 31.14 -18.18
CA ASN A 127 -17.35 31.17 -17.09
C ASN A 127 -18.19 29.88 -17.03
N TYR A 128 -18.53 29.45 -15.83
CA TYR A 128 -19.50 28.39 -15.55
C TYR A 128 -20.92 28.96 -15.59
N PRO A 129 -21.79 28.55 -16.53
CA PRO A 129 -23.23 28.72 -16.37
C PRO A 129 -23.76 27.53 -15.56
N LEU A 130 -24.49 27.83 -14.49
CA LEU A 130 -25.41 26.90 -13.88
C LEU A 130 -26.56 26.67 -14.87
N ASP A 131 -26.68 25.46 -15.42
CA ASP A 131 -27.93 25.03 -16.05
C ASP A 131 -28.31 23.62 -15.59
N SER A 132 -29.59 23.50 -15.27
CA SER A 132 -30.26 22.36 -14.67
C SER A 132 -30.90 21.55 -15.79
N GLY A 133 -30.28 20.43 -16.19
CA GLY A 133 -30.82 19.56 -17.23
C GLY A 133 -30.50 18.10 -16.95
N ALA A 134 -31.52 17.31 -16.63
CA ALA A 134 -31.42 15.87 -16.42
C ALA A 134 -31.08 15.16 -17.75
N VAL A 135 -29.98 14.38 -17.77
CA VAL A 135 -29.63 13.50 -18.89
C VAL A 135 -29.56 12.06 -18.38
N SER A 136 -30.29 11.17 -19.06
CA SER A 136 -30.51 9.77 -18.67
C SER A 136 -29.23 8.92 -18.77
N ASN A 137 -29.01 8.09 -17.75
CA ASN A 137 -27.72 7.47 -17.40
C ASN A 137 -27.48 6.07 -18.02
N SER A 138 -28.25 5.67 -19.03
CA SER A 138 -28.31 4.27 -19.48
C SER A 138 -27.24 3.83 -20.49
N LYS A 139 -26.47 4.74 -21.08
CA LYS A 139 -25.47 4.41 -22.13
C LYS A 139 -24.00 4.43 -21.69
N LEU A 140 -23.72 4.68 -20.40
CA LEU A 140 -22.36 4.80 -19.87
C LEU A 140 -21.81 3.52 -19.22
N HIS A 141 -22.61 2.47 -19.03
CA HIS A 141 -22.16 1.25 -18.36
C HIS A 141 -21.29 0.36 -19.26
N GLU A 142 -21.70 0.09 -20.51
CA GLU A 142 -20.99 -0.86 -21.40
C GLU A 142 -19.61 -0.37 -21.88
N SER A 143 -19.31 0.92 -21.75
CA SER A 143 -18.04 1.50 -22.22
C SER A 143 -16.97 1.63 -21.12
N ARG A 144 -17.33 1.46 -19.84
CA ARG A 144 -16.38 1.55 -18.71
C ARG A 144 -15.68 0.22 -18.44
N ASP A 145 -16.39 -0.89 -18.60
CA ASP A 145 -15.83 -2.24 -18.41
C ASP A 145 -14.65 -2.50 -19.37
N ARG A 146 -14.66 -1.91 -20.57
CA ARG A 146 -13.62 -2.10 -21.59
C ARG A 146 -12.36 -1.25 -21.38
N VAL A 147 -12.43 -0.22 -20.55
CA VAL A 147 -11.28 0.65 -20.21
C VAL A 147 -10.58 0.13 -18.95
N GLU A 148 -11.34 -0.43 -18.00
CA GLU A 148 -10.79 -1.08 -16.81
C GLU A 148 -9.90 -2.27 -17.21
N ASP A 149 -10.37 -3.10 -18.14
CA ASP A 149 -9.68 -4.31 -18.64
C ASP A 149 -8.30 -4.06 -19.28
N LYS A 150 -7.96 -2.81 -19.65
CA LYS A 150 -6.67 -2.46 -20.30
C LYS A 150 -5.60 -1.92 -19.36
N LEU A 151 -5.94 -1.55 -18.13
CA LEU A 151 -4.98 -1.19 -17.08
C LEU A 151 -4.69 -2.37 -16.12
N GLN A 152 -5.40 -3.48 -16.30
CA GLN A 152 -5.37 -4.71 -15.49
C GLN A 152 -4.49 -5.82 -16.09
N GLY A 153 -3.19 -5.55 -16.22
CA GLY A 153 -2.18 -6.62 -16.27
C GLY A 153 -1.20 -6.51 -15.10
N ARG A 154 -0.74 -7.57 -14.40
CA ARG A 154 -1.14 -8.99 -14.37
C ARG A 154 -0.38 -9.78 -13.28
N ALA A 155 -0.33 -9.31 -12.02
CA ALA A 155 0.11 -10.10 -10.84
C ALA A 155 -0.10 -9.39 -9.49
N GLY A 156 0.23 -8.10 -9.40
CA GLY A 156 0.34 -7.38 -8.11
C GLY A 156 -0.97 -6.96 -7.41
N GLN A 157 -2.13 -7.03 -8.09
CA GLN A 157 -3.39 -6.47 -7.57
C GLN A 157 -4.01 -7.25 -6.41
N HIS A 158 -3.53 -8.47 -6.14
CA HIS A 158 -3.95 -9.30 -5.02
C HIS A 158 -2.97 -9.24 -3.84
N TYR A 159 -1.97 -8.37 -3.87
CA TYR A 159 -0.97 -8.30 -2.80
C TYR A 159 -1.09 -6.99 -2.01
N GLY A 160 -1.08 -7.13 -0.69
CA GLY A 160 -0.74 -6.07 0.25
C GLY A 160 0.70 -6.24 0.70
N VAL A 161 1.44 -5.15 0.82
CA VAL A 161 2.80 -5.17 1.40
C VAL A 161 2.74 -4.49 2.75
N VAL A 162 3.35 -5.09 3.76
CA VAL A 162 3.56 -4.46 5.06
C VAL A 162 5.05 -4.47 5.33
N VAL A 163 5.60 -3.30 5.66
CA VAL A 163 7.04 -3.10 5.84
C VAL A 163 7.28 -2.60 7.24
N ASP A 164 8.14 -3.28 7.99
CA ASP A 164 8.54 -2.80 9.30
C ASP A 164 9.53 -1.62 9.22
N GLY A 165 9.77 -0.97 10.35
CA GLY A 165 10.67 0.17 10.42
C GLY A 165 12.14 -0.16 10.12
N ALA A 166 12.59 -1.37 10.48
CA ALA A 166 13.97 -1.79 10.26
C ALA A 166 14.25 -1.98 8.76
N THR A 167 13.36 -2.67 8.06
CA THR A 167 13.44 -2.87 6.60
C THR A 167 13.31 -1.56 5.87
N LEU A 168 12.35 -0.71 6.27
CA LEU A 168 12.17 0.60 5.65
C LEU A 168 13.42 1.47 5.81
N GLY A 169 14.09 1.40 6.96
CA GLY A 169 15.38 2.03 7.20
C GLY A 169 16.46 1.53 6.23
N CYS A 170 16.54 0.22 6.01
CA CYS A 170 17.46 -0.38 5.04
C CYS A 170 17.17 0.09 3.60
N VAL A 171 15.91 0.09 3.19
CA VAL A 171 15.48 0.49 1.84
C VAL A 171 15.78 1.97 1.56
N LEU A 172 15.47 2.86 2.51
CA LEU A 172 15.63 4.30 2.33
C LEU A 172 17.09 4.76 2.46
N GLY A 173 17.92 4.00 3.19
CA GLY A 173 19.34 4.32 3.42
C GLY A 173 20.30 3.79 2.37
N THR A 174 19.83 3.03 1.38
CA THR A 174 20.67 2.30 0.42
C THR A 174 20.20 2.49 -1.02
N GLU A 175 20.89 1.85 -1.97
CA GLU A 175 20.52 1.81 -3.39
C GLU A 175 19.32 0.89 -3.68
N LEU A 176 18.64 0.36 -2.65
CA LEU A 176 17.49 -0.55 -2.79
C LEU A 176 16.16 0.17 -3.05
N ALA A 177 16.09 1.48 -2.84
CA ALA A 177 14.88 2.27 -3.05
C ALA A 177 14.20 2.04 -4.42
N PRO A 178 14.92 1.93 -5.56
CA PRO A 178 14.29 1.64 -6.86
C PRO A 178 13.63 0.25 -6.93
N LYS A 179 14.24 -0.77 -6.32
CA LYS A 179 13.69 -2.14 -6.25
C LYS A 179 12.42 -2.14 -5.40
N PHE A 180 12.49 -1.54 -4.20
CA PHE A 180 11.32 -1.39 -3.33
C PHE A 180 10.18 -0.64 -4.02
N MET A 181 10.46 0.50 -4.66
CA MET A 181 9.43 1.25 -5.38
C MET A 181 8.84 0.45 -6.55
N ALA A 182 9.58 -0.47 -7.16
CA ALA A 182 9.05 -1.34 -8.20
C ALA A 182 8.02 -2.33 -7.62
N VAL A 183 8.35 -2.99 -6.52
CA VAL A 183 7.47 -3.90 -5.78
C VAL A 183 6.24 -3.15 -5.25
N ALA A 184 6.44 -2.05 -4.54
CA ALA A 184 5.38 -1.23 -3.94
C ALA A 184 4.39 -0.67 -4.99
N ARG A 185 4.87 -0.33 -6.19
CA ARG A 185 3.99 0.08 -7.30
C ARG A 185 3.14 -1.04 -7.86
N CYS A 186 3.56 -2.30 -7.73
CA CYS A 186 2.78 -3.45 -8.18
C CYS A 186 1.72 -3.86 -7.15
N ALA A 187 2.01 -3.70 -5.86
CA ALA A 187 1.05 -3.96 -4.79
C ALA A 187 -0.20 -3.06 -4.88
N LYS A 188 -1.33 -3.58 -4.40
CA LYS A 188 -2.57 -2.81 -4.25
C LYS A 188 -2.50 -1.88 -3.05
N ALA A 189 -1.90 -2.35 -1.95
CA ALA A 189 -1.70 -1.61 -0.70
C ALA A 189 -0.27 -1.74 -0.20
N VAL A 190 0.21 -0.69 0.48
CA VAL A 190 1.52 -0.61 1.15
C VAL A 190 1.35 0.13 2.46
#